data_AF-A0A2D0H834-F1
#
_entry.id   AF-A0A2D0H834-F1
#
_cell.length_a   1.000
_cell.length_b   1.000
_cell.length_c   1.000
_cell.angle_alpha   90.00
_cell.angle_beta   90.00
_cell.angle_gamma   90.00
#
_symmetry.space_group_name_H-M   'P 1'
#
loop_
_entity.id
_entity.type
_entity.pdbx_description
1 polymer ?
#
loop_
_entity_poly.entity_id
_entity_poly.type
_entity_poly.pdbx_seq_one_letter_code
_entity_poly.pdbx_strand_id
1 'polypeptide(L)'
;MTNTANTPLENLIEQLPMTLQTEAARKLAGTTKTQPQMQGITSRWLLKLLPWVETVGGSYQVNRRLTYTVGDGRVSFTNTGAQIQVIPQELTELPLLRGFEDFEVLNALASQFVQREFAAGDVIIQEGQPADRVLLIAHGKVNKMDAGKYDDRVVLSVLADGDHFGDYALVEAQDTWDVTLTAITRCTILSL
;
A
#
# COMPACT_ATOMS: atom_id res chain seq x y z
N MET A 1 9.58 -2.11 -81.18
CA MET A 1 8.41 -1.45 -80.56
C MET A 1 7.77 -2.48 -79.63
N THR A 2 8.10 -2.40 -78.32
CA THR A 2 7.13 -2.23 -77.20
C THR A 2 6.18 -3.42 -77.05
N ASN A 3 6.07 -4.13 -75.91
CA ASN A 3 5.90 -3.52 -74.60
C ASN A 3 6.21 -4.50 -73.46
N THR A 4 6.65 -3.90 -72.36
CA THR A 4 7.04 -4.47 -71.07
C THR A 4 5.81 -4.66 -70.18
N ALA A 5 5.93 -5.58 -69.21
CA ALA A 5 5.22 -5.65 -67.93
C ALA A 5 3.69 -5.94 -67.92
N ASN A 6 3.33 -7.04 -67.25
CA ASN A 6 2.58 -6.97 -66.00
C ASN A 6 2.54 -8.35 -65.31
N THR A 7 3.41 -8.50 -64.31
CA THR A 7 3.36 -9.56 -63.30
C THR A 7 2.24 -9.21 -62.32
N PRO A 8 1.28 -10.10 -62.01
CA PRO A 8 0.24 -9.80 -61.03
C PRO A 8 0.80 -10.01 -59.61
N LEU A 9 1.44 -8.99 -59.04
CA LEU A 9 1.79 -8.95 -57.62
C LEU A 9 0.75 -8.21 -56.76
N GLU A 10 -0.30 -7.64 -57.37
CA GLU A 10 -1.34 -6.88 -56.66
C GLU A 10 -2.30 -7.73 -55.80
N ASN A 11 -2.40 -9.05 -56.02
CA ASN A 11 -3.46 -9.88 -55.41
C ASN A 11 -3.09 -10.56 -54.07
N LEU A 12 -1.94 -10.25 -53.45
CA LEU A 12 -1.53 -10.89 -52.20
C LEU A 12 -1.95 -10.14 -50.91
N ILE A 13 -2.57 -8.96 -51.05
CA ILE A 13 -2.93 -8.10 -49.91
C ILE A 13 -4.42 -8.24 -49.53
N GLU A 14 -5.25 -8.85 -50.37
CA GLU A 14 -6.65 -9.08 -50.03
C GLU A 14 -6.83 -10.34 -49.17
N GLN A 15 -7.45 -10.12 -48.01
CA GLN A 15 -7.96 -11.12 -47.06
C GLN A 15 -7.05 -11.52 -45.89
N LEU A 16 -6.42 -10.55 -45.23
CA LEU A 16 -6.21 -10.69 -43.78
C LEU A 16 -7.58 -10.55 -43.10
N PRO A 17 -8.15 -11.61 -42.49
CA PRO A 17 -9.46 -11.51 -41.84
C PRO A 17 -9.38 -10.53 -40.66
N MET A 18 -10.34 -9.60 -40.60
CA MET A 18 -10.50 -8.58 -39.54
C MET A 18 -10.99 -9.15 -38.21
N THR A 19 -11.17 -10.47 -38.12
CA THR A 19 -11.72 -11.17 -36.96
C THR A 19 -10.71 -12.17 -36.42
N LEU A 20 -10.49 -12.14 -35.10
CA LEU A 20 -9.65 -13.12 -34.40
C LEU A 20 -10.19 -14.55 -34.61
N GLN A 21 -9.28 -15.48 -34.92
CA GLN A 21 -9.61 -16.90 -34.97
C GLN A 21 -9.96 -17.41 -33.55
N THR A 22 -10.79 -18.45 -33.47
CA THR A 22 -11.29 -19.02 -32.20
C THR A 22 -10.19 -19.45 -31.23
N GLU A 23 -9.07 -19.98 -31.74
CA GLU A 23 -7.90 -20.32 -30.91
C GLU A 23 -7.22 -19.07 -30.31
N ALA A 24 -7.11 -18.00 -31.09
CA ALA A 24 -6.55 -16.74 -30.64
C ALA A 24 -7.49 -16.03 -29.64
N ALA A 25 -8.80 -16.07 -29.88
CA ALA A 25 -9.80 -15.58 -28.93
C ALA A 25 -9.80 -16.36 -27.61
N ARG A 26 -9.60 -17.70 -27.65
CA ARG A 26 -9.50 -18.54 -26.45
C ARG A 26 -8.29 -18.20 -25.58
N LYS A 27 -7.14 -17.87 -26.20
CA LYS A 27 -5.93 -17.42 -25.49
C LYS A 27 -6.14 -16.07 -24.77
N LEU A 28 -6.98 -15.19 -25.32
CA LEU A 28 -7.32 -13.89 -24.71
C LEU A 28 -8.42 -14.00 -23.66
N ALA A 29 -9.35 -14.95 -23.81
CA ALA A 29 -10.46 -15.15 -22.87
C ALA A 29 -10.03 -15.86 -21.57
N GLY A 30 -8.94 -16.64 -21.60
CA GLY A 30 -8.45 -17.39 -20.44
C GLY A 30 -7.49 -16.57 -19.57
N THR A 31 -7.81 -16.39 -18.29
CA THR A 31 -6.86 -15.84 -17.32
C THR A 31 -5.79 -16.88 -16.97
N THR A 32 -4.56 -16.68 -17.42
CA THR A 32 -3.41 -17.50 -17.01
C THR A 32 -3.01 -17.14 -15.58
N LYS A 33 -3.27 -18.05 -14.64
CA LYS A 33 -2.80 -17.91 -13.25
C LYS A 33 -1.36 -18.44 -13.14
N THR A 34 -0.41 -17.56 -12.86
CA THR A 34 0.98 -17.93 -12.61
C THR A 34 1.11 -18.55 -11.20
N GLN A 35 2.10 -19.43 -11.02
CA GLN A 35 2.43 -19.92 -9.69
C GLN A 35 2.97 -18.75 -8.82
N PRO A 36 2.72 -18.74 -7.50
CA PRO A 36 3.23 -17.71 -6.61
C PRO A 36 4.75 -17.61 -6.71
N GLN A 37 5.27 -16.48 -7.17
CA GLN A 37 6.71 -16.23 -7.24
C GLN A 37 7.12 -15.19 -6.19
N MET A 38 8.20 -15.47 -5.46
CA MET A 38 8.79 -14.51 -4.52
C MET A 38 9.37 -13.31 -5.28
N GLN A 39 9.16 -12.11 -4.75
CA GLN A 39 9.52 -10.82 -5.39
C GLN A 39 11.04 -10.64 -5.65
N GLY A 40 11.89 -11.52 -5.10
CA GLY A 40 13.34 -11.37 -5.08
C GLY A 40 14.16 -12.19 -6.09
N ILE A 41 13.56 -12.99 -6.98
CA ILE A 41 14.34 -14.00 -7.74
C ILE A 41 14.52 -13.68 -9.23
N THR A 42 13.80 -12.70 -9.79
CA THR A 42 13.96 -12.38 -11.22
C THR A 42 15.10 -11.39 -11.43
N SER A 43 16.27 -11.91 -11.82
CA SER A 43 17.43 -11.08 -12.18
C SER A 43 17.05 -10.05 -13.25
N ARG A 44 17.45 -8.79 -13.07
CA ARG A 44 17.25 -7.71 -14.06
C ARG A 44 17.86 -8.04 -15.43
N TRP A 45 18.83 -8.95 -15.47
CA TRP A 45 19.41 -9.45 -16.72
C TRP A 45 18.43 -10.31 -17.53
N LEU A 46 17.51 -11.03 -16.88
CA LEU A 46 16.50 -11.82 -17.57
C LEU A 46 15.58 -10.92 -18.42
N LEU A 47 15.23 -9.73 -17.90
CA LEU A 47 14.43 -8.74 -18.63
C LEU A 47 15.10 -8.27 -19.93
N LYS A 48 16.42 -8.38 -20.06
CA LYS A 48 17.14 -8.02 -21.29
C LYS A 48 17.22 -9.16 -22.32
N LEU A 49 17.02 -10.39 -21.89
CA LEU A 49 17.12 -11.59 -22.72
C LEU A 49 15.77 -12.12 -23.17
N LEU A 50 14.67 -11.62 -22.59
CA LEU A 50 13.34 -12.02 -23.00
C LEU A 50 12.98 -11.40 -24.36
N PRO A 51 12.46 -12.20 -25.30
CA PRO A 51 11.96 -11.70 -26.57
C PRO A 51 10.63 -11.01 -26.31
N TRP A 52 10.70 -9.73 -25.94
CA TRP A 52 9.52 -8.90 -25.74
C TRP A 52 8.67 -8.91 -27.01
N VAL A 53 7.45 -9.41 -26.90
CA VAL A 53 6.43 -9.31 -27.95
C VAL A 53 5.46 -8.22 -27.52
N GLU A 54 5.27 -7.23 -28.37
CA GLU A 54 4.31 -6.16 -28.15
C GLU A 54 2.90 -6.76 -28.07
N THR A 55 2.20 -6.53 -26.96
CA THR A 55 0.83 -7.00 -26.75
C THR A 55 -0.09 -5.78 -26.71
N VAL A 56 -1.18 -5.81 -27.49
CA VAL A 56 -2.11 -4.67 -27.67
C VAL A 56 -3.05 -4.49 -26.45
N GLY A 57 -2.60 -4.88 -25.26
CA GLY A 57 -3.36 -4.86 -24.00
C GLY A 57 -3.50 -6.25 -23.38
N GLY A 58 -3.31 -6.31 -22.06
CA GLY A 58 -3.48 -7.51 -21.25
C GLY A 58 -3.64 -7.16 -19.78
N SER A 59 -4.55 -7.86 -19.09
CA SER A 59 -4.70 -7.79 -17.63
C SER A 59 -3.98 -8.97 -17.00
N TYR A 60 -3.09 -8.72 -16.02
CA TYR A 60 -2.46 -9.78 -15.23
C TYR A 60 -2.90 -9.66 -13.76
N GLN A 61 -3.21 -10.80 -13.14
CA GLN A 61 -3.50 -10.88 -11.71
C GLN A 61 -2.28 -11.45 -10.98
N VAL A 62 -1.81 -10.76 -9.95
CA VAL A 62 -0.67 -11.19 -9.14
C VAL A 62 -1.19 -11.70 -7.80
N ASN A 63 -0.91 -12.95 -7.47
CA ASN A 63 -1.10 -13.46 -6.11
C ASN A 63 0.05 -12.96 -5.23
N ARG A 64 -0.24 -12.02 -4.33
CA ARG A 64 0.71 -11.55 -3.31
C ARG A 64 0.41 -12.26 -2.01
N ARG A 65 1.42 -12.89 -1.40
CA ARG A 65 1.32 -13.41 -0.04
C ARG A 65 1.64 -12.27 0.92
N LEU A 66 0.70 -11.95 1.81
CA LEU A 66 0.94 -11.06 2.93
C LEU A 66 1.78 -11.82 3.95
N THR A 67 3.01 -11.35 4.19
CA THR A 67 3.88 -11.85 5.27
C THR A 67 4.06 -10.68 6.23
N TYR A 68 3.62 -10.84 7.46
CA TYR A 68 3.83 -9.89 8.55
C TYR A 68 4.65 -10.57 9.66
N THR A 69 5.45 -9.79 10.36
CA THR A 69 6.32 -10.24 11.45
C THR A 69 5.78 -9.71 12.78
N VAL A 70 5.04 -10.55 13.49
CA VAL A 70 4.62 -10.25 14.87
C VAL A 70 5.87 -10.20 15.77
N GLY A 71 5.96 -9.17 16.61
CA GLY A 71 6.97 -8.99 17.64
C GLY A 71 8.08 -7.97 17.31
N ASP A 72 7.97 -7.20 16.24
CA ASP A 72 8.94 -6.17 15.86
C ASP A 72 8.56 -4.75 16.36
N GLY A 73 7.42 -4.62 17.06
CA GLY A 73 6.90 -3.35 17.57
C GLY A 73 6.25 -2.46 16.52
N ARG A 74 6.07 -2.94 15.29
CA ARG A 74 5.44 -2.22 14.18
C ARG A 74 4.17 -2.93 13.76
N VAL A 75 3.20 -2.14 13.32
CA VAL A 75 1.88 -2.64 12.93
C VAL A 75 1.83 -2.79 11.41
N SER A 76 1.42 -3.96 10.92
CA SER A 76 1.20 -4.20 9.49
C SER A 76 -0.25 -3.95 9.06
N PHE A 77 -0.43 -3.58 7.79
CA PHE A 77 -1.73 -3.20 7.24
C PHE A 77 -2.09 -4.03 5.99
N THR A 78 -3.38 -4.19 5.75
CA THR A 78 -3.94 -4.68 4.49
C THR A 78 -4.54 -3.53 3.71
N ASN A 79 -4.41 -3.58 2.38
CA ASN A 79 -5.02 -2.60 1.50
C ASN A 79 -6.02 -3.31 0.58
N THR A 80 -7.29 -2.88 0.67
CA THR A 80 -8.35 -3.25 -0.26
C THR A 80 -8.72 -2.03 -1.12
N GLY A 81 -8.00 -1.87 -2.24
CA GLY A 81 -8.19 -0.75 -3.17
C GLY A 81 -7.66 0.58 -2.61
N ALA A 82 -8.55 1.40 -2.08
CA ALA A 82 -8.21 2.67 -1.44
C ALA A 82 -8.40 2.64 0.10
N GLN A 83 -9.00 1.57 0.61
CA GLN A 83 -9.24 1.40 2.04
C GLN A 83 -8.10 0.61 2.66
N ILE A 84 -7.50 1.17 3.71
CA ILE A 84 -6.44 0.55 4.49
C ILE A 84 -7.02 0.14 5.84
N GLN A 85 -6.74 -1.10 6.23
CA GLN A 85 -7.14 -1.64 7.52
C GLN A 85 -5.92 -2.30 8.19
N VAL A 86 -5.78 -2.08 9.50
CA VAL A 86 -4.79 -2.78 10.31
C VAL A 86 -5.10 -4.28 10.36
N ILE A 87 -4.07 -5.13 10.30
CA ILE A 87 -4.24 -6.57 10.51
C ILE A 87 -4.59 -6.80 11.98
N PRO A 88 -5.69 -7.49 12.32
CA PRO A 88 -6.13 -7.64 13.71
C PRO A 88 -5.06 -8.17 14.67
N GLN A 89 -4.28 -9.15 14.24
CA GLN A 89 -3.22 -9.74 15.07
C GLN A 89 -2.07 -8.76 15.35
N GLU A 90 -1.81 -7.79 14.48
CA GLU A 90 -0.73 -6.82 14.65
C GLU A 90 -1.08 -5.76 15.70
N LEU A 91 -2.34 -5.65 16.09
CA LEU A 91 -2.72 -4.79 17.20
C LEU A 91 -2.06 -5.21 18.53
N THR A 92 -1.63 -6.48 18.66
CA THR A 92 -0.89 -6.94 19.84
C THR A 92 0.52 -6.35 19.94
N GLU A 93 1.01 -5.68 18.90
CA GLU A 93 2.25 -4.89 18.97
C GLU A 93 2.08 -3.65 19.84
N LEU A 94 0.84 -3.14 19.97
CA LEU A 94 0.52 -2.09 20.91
C LEU A 94 0.74 -2.60 22.33
N PRO A 95 1.51 -1.88 23.17
CA PRO A 95 1.78 -2.26 24.56
C PRO A 95 0.54 -2.61 25.37
N LEU A 96 -0.58 -1.91 25.17
CA LEU A 96 -1.85 -2.17 25.87
C LEU A 96 -2.53 -3.50 25.47
N LEU A 97 -2.26 -3.99 24.27
CA LEU A 97 -2.90 -5.19 23.70
C LEU A 97 -1.93 -6.37 23.59
N ARG A 98 -0.72 -6.24 24.14
CA ARG A 98 0.29 -7.29 24.09
C ARG A 98 -0.18 -8.54 24.83
N GLY A 99 -0.06 -9.69 24.18
CA GLY A 99 -0.48 -10.98 24.73
C GLY A 99 -2.00 -11.18 24.75
N PHE A 100 -2.76 -10.31 24.10
CA PHE A 100 -4.20 -10.47 23.93
C PHE A 100 -4.48 -11.50 22.82
N GLU A 101 -5.22 -12.56 23.15
CA GLU A 101 -5.39 -13.73 22.26
C GLU A 101 -6.75 -13.80 21.55
N ASP A 102 -7.74 -13.00 22.00
CA ASP A 102 -9.09 -13.05 21.44
C ASP A 102 -9.16 -12.36 20.07
N PHE A 103 -9.13 -13.20 19.03
CA PHE A 103 -9.15 -12.76 17.65
C PHE A 103 -10.44 -12.02 17.25
N GLU A 104 -11.61 -12.38 17.81
CA GLU A 104 -12.87 -11.72 17.46
C GLU A 104 -12.88 -10.27 17.97
N VAL A 105 -12.40 -10.06 19.19
CA VAL A 105 -12.28 -8.73 19.78
C VAL A 105 -11.22 -7.89 19.05
N LEU A 106 -10.06 -8.47 18.72
CA LEU A 106 -9.04 -7.77 17.92
C LEU A 106 -9.59 -7.36 16.55
N ASN A 107 -10.38 -8.23 15.91
CA ASN A 107 -11.00 -7.92 14.63
C ASN A 107 -12.06 -6.82 14.74
N ALA A 108 -12.86 -6.84 15.81
CA ALA A 108 -13.81 -5.77 16.11
C ALA A 108 -13.11 -4.43 16.38
N LEU A 109 -11.98 -4.44 17.07
CA LEU A 109 -11.18 -3.24 17.34
C LEU A 109 -10.50 -2.71 16.07
N ALA A 110 -9.91 -3.60 15.26
CA ALA A 110 -9.33 -3.27 13.95
C ALA A 110 -10.36 -2.62 13.01
N SER A 111 -11.63 -2.99 13.12
CA SER A 111 -12.72 -2.46 12.30
C SER A 111 -13.22 -1.08 12.75
N GLN A 112 -12.87 -0.62 13.96
CA GLN A 112 -13.26 0.69 14.48
C GLN A 112 -12.27 1.80 14.09
N PHE A 113 -11.06 1.44 13.66
CA PHE A 113 -10.09 2.39 13.15
C PHE A 113 -10.61 3.11 11.90
N VAL A 114 -10.56 4.43 11.92
CA VAL A 114 -10.99 5.30 10.82
C VAL A 114 -9.77 5.81 10.07
N GLN A 115 -9.74 5.58 8.76
CA GLN A 115 -8.70 6.13 7.88
C GLN A 115 -8.85 7.65 7.71
N ARG A 116 -7.74 8.37 7.91
CA ARG A 116 -7.61 9.80 7.66
C ARG A 116 -6.39 10.08 6.80
N GLU A 117 -6.53 11.02 5.87
CA GLU A 117 -5.44 11.45 4.99
C GLU A 117 -4.99 12.86 5.36
N PHE A 118 -3.68 13.07 5.33
CA PHE A 118 -3.03 14.33 5.65
C PHE A 118 -2.06 14.70 4.54
N ALA A 119 -2.00 15.98 4.17
CA ALA A 119 -0.99 16.53 3.29
C ALA A 119 0.31 16.85 4.07
N ALA A 120 1.40 17.05 3.34
CA ALA A 120 2.65 17.49 3.95
C ALA A 120 2.45 18.88 4.58
N GLY A 121 2.87 19.03 5.85
CA GLY A 121 2.69 20.23 6.66
C GLY A 121 1.45 20.21 7.56
N ASP A 122 0.51 19.28 7.36
CA ASP A 122 -0.69 19.20 8.19
C ASP A 122 -0.36 18.78 9.62
N VAL A 123 -1.02 19.42 10.59
CA VAL A 123 -0.96 19.04 12.00
C VAL A 123 -1.96 17.90 12.25
N ILE A 124 -1.44 16.75 12.69
CA ILE A 124 -2.23 15.55 12.95
C ILE A 124 -2.82 15.59 14.35
N ILE A 125 -1.98 15.89 15.33
CA ILE A 125 -2.36 16.22 16.71
C ILE A 125 -1.54 17.40 17.19
N GLN A 126 -2.11 18.16 18.12
CA GLN A 126 -1.49 19.34 18.68
C GLN A 126 -1.32 19.15 20.18
N GLU A 127 -0.15 19.55 20.68
CA GLU A 127 0.14 19.59 22.10
C GLU A 127 -0.93 20.36 22.89
N GLY A 128 -1.25 19.87 24.09
CA GLY A 128 -2.26 20.44 24.98
C GLY A 128 -3.72 20.14 24.58
N GLN A 129 -3.96 19.52 23.43
CA GLN A 129 -5.29 18.99 23.09
C GLN A 129 -5.54 17.66 23.82
N PRO A 130 -6.79 17.28 24.09
CA PRO A 130 -7.12 16.00 24.73
C PRO A 130 -6.52 14.81 23.97
N ALA A 131 -5.88 13.89 24.70
CA ALA A 131 -5.28 12.67 24.17
C ALA A 131 -6.28 11.50 24.18
N ASP A 132 -7.27 11.58 23.29
CA ASP A 132 -8.44 10.70 23.28
C ASP A 132 -8.36 9.55 22.26
N ARG A 133 -7.24 9.39 21.55
CA ARG A 133 -7.14 8.54 20.36
C ARG A 133 -5.84 7.76 20.24
N VAL A 134 -5.89 6.64 19.54
CA VAL A 134 -4.68 5.91 19.10
C VAL A 134 -4.46 6.14 17.61
N LEU A 135 -3.22 6.43 17.23
CA LEU A 135 -2.83 6.69 15.85
C LEU A 135 -1.91 5.58 15.34
N LEU A 136 -2.27 4.99 14.19
CA LEU A 136 -1.43 4.04 13.46
C LEU A 136 -1.01 4.65 12.13
N ILE A 137 0.28 4.66 11.84
CA ILE A 137 0.83 5.28 10.63
C ILE A 137 0.86 4.22 9.53
N ALA A 138 -0.20 4.20 8.73
CA ALA A 138 -0.32 3.27 7.61
C ALA A 138 0.64 3.60 6.48
N HIS A 139 0.84 4.88 6.20
CA HIS A 139 1.76 5.34 5.18
C HIS A 139 2.23 6.78 5.44
N GLY A 140 3.49 7.06 5.13
CA GLY A 140 4.08 8.39 5.16
C GLY A 140 5.00 8.61 6.37
N LYS A 141 5.50 9.84 6.51
CA LYS A 141 6.41 10.23 7.58
C LYS A 141 5.84 11.37 8.39
N VAL A 142 5.97 11.29 9.71
CA VAL A 142 5.41 12.24 10.68
C VAL A 142 6.51 12.68 11.63
N ASN A 143 6.66 13.99 11.82
CA ASN A 143 7.53 14.55 12.84
C ASN A 143 6.81 14.55 14.19
N LYS A 144 7.49 14.05 15.22
CA LYS A 144 7.12 14.25 16.63
C LYS A 144 7.90 15.44 17.18
N MET A 145 7.19 16.48 17.62
CA MET A 145 7.78 17.74 18.05
C MET A 145 7.35 18.07 19.48
N ASP A 146 8.28 18.59 20.28
CA ASP A 146 8.05 19.05 21.65
C ASP A 146 8.06 20.59 21.72
N ALA A 147 7.42 21.16 22.73
CA ALA A 147 7.54 22.56 23.08
C ALA A 147 8.94 22.82 23.66
N GLY A 148 9.82 23.45 22.87
CA GLY A 148 11.13 23.87 23.35
C GLY A 148 11.04 25.03 24.36
N LYS A 149 12.12 25.24 25.10
CA LYS A 149 12.22 26.24 26.19
C LYS A 149 12.04 27.70 25.77
N TYR A 150 12.03 28.01 24.47
CA TYR A 150 12.00 29.38 23.92
C TYR A 150 11.08 29.49 22.68
N ASP A 151 9.89 28.88 22.72
CA ASP A 151 8.90 28.90 21.61
C ASP A 151 9.41 28.29 20.28
N ASP A 152 10.57 27.64 20.33
CA ASP A 152 11.13 26.89 19.21
C ASP A 152 10.74 25.42 19.33
N ARG A 153 10.18 24.84 18.26
CA ARG A 153 9.72 23.44 18.29
C ARG A 153 10.87 22.52 17.95
N VAL A 154 11.22 21.63 18.88
CA VAL A 154 12.32 20.67 18.67
C VAL A 154 11.75 19.38 18.12
N VAL A 155 12.26 18.91 16.98
CA VAL A 155 11.94 17.59 16.46
C VAL A 155 12.60 16.54 17.34
N LEU A 156 11.80 15.76 18.06
CA LEU A 156 12.25 14.67 18.93
C LEU A 156 12.57 13.42 18.12
N SER A 157 11.68 13.06 17.20
CA SER A 157 11.80 11.85 16.39
C SER A 157 10.92 11.94 15.13
N VAL A 158 11.13 10.98 14.21
CA VAL A 158 10.30 10.79 13.03
C VAL A 158 9.63 9.43 13.14
N LEU A 159 8.30 9.41 13.00
CA LEU A 159 7.51 8.20 12.87
C LEU A 159 7.28 7.90 11.38
N ALA A 160 7.28 6.63 11.00
CA ALA A 160 7.13 6.15 9.63
C ALA A 160 6.10 5.02 9.54
N ASP A 161 5.93 4.46 8.34
CA ASP A 161 5.06 3.32 8.06
C ASP A 161 5.23 2.20 9.11
N GLY A 162 4.12 1.80 9.74
CA GLY A 162 4.06 0.78 10.78
C GLY A 162 4.23 1.29 12.21
N ASP A 163 4.68 2.53 12.41
CA ASP A 163 4.77 3.10 13.75
C ASP A 163 3.38 3.48 14.29
N HIS A 164 3.26 3.56 15.61
CA HIS A 164 2.05 3.96 16.32
C HIS A 164 2.34 5.02 17.37
N PHE A 165 1.30 5.77 17.77
CA PHE A 165 1.41 6.80 18.80
C PHE A 165 0.11 6.96 19.59
N GLY A 166 0.21 7.37 20.85
CA GLY A 166 -0.94 7.60 21.73
C GLY A 166 -1.52 6.34 22.38
N ASP A 167 -0.86 5.21 22.17
CA ASP A 167 -1.14 3.92 22.78
C ASP A 167 -1.15 3.97 24.32
N TYR A 168 -0.29 4.78 24.95
CA TYR A 168 -0.30 4.93 26.42
C TYR A 168 -1.28 5.98 26.94
N ALA A 169 -1.52 7.04 26.16
CA ALA A 169 -2.32 8.19 26.60
C ALA A 169 -3.82 7.85 26.77
N LEU A 170 -4.28 6.77 26.15
CA LEU A 170 -5.68 6.32 26.25
C LEU A 170 -6.06 5.80 27.65
N VAL A 171 -5.09 5.46 28.51
CA VAL A 171 -5.36 4.86 29.84
C VAL A 171 -5.81 5.90 30.87
N GLU A 172 -5.38 7.16 30.72
CA GLU A 172 -5.71 8.24 31.65
C GLU A 172 -6.71 9.20 31.00
N ALA A 173 -7.96 9.17 31.47
CA ALA A 173 -9.12 9.83 30.83
C ALA A 173 -9.07 11.38 30.79
N GLN A 174 -7.96 12.01 31.19
CA GLN A 174 -7.77 13.45 31.27
C GLN A 174 -6.41 13.93 30.74
N ASP A 175 -5.64 13.05 30.10
CA ASP A 175 -4.35 13.44 29.55
C ASP A 175 -4.49 14.31 28.30
N THR A 176 -3.52 15.20 28.16
CA THR A 176 -3.34 16.01 26.95
C THR A 176 -2.14 15.50 26.17
N TRP A 177 -2.10 15.76 24.87
CA TRP A 177 -0.91 15.47 24.09
C TRP A 177 0.27 16.28 24.61
N ASP A 178 1.35 15.61 24.99
CA ASP A 178 2.61 16.26 25.38
C ASP A 178 3.42 16.74 24.17
N VAL A 179 2.99 16.38 22.96
CA VAL A 179 3.74 16.64 21.72
C VAL A 179 2.81 16.98 20.57
N THR A 180 3.35 17.69 19.59
CA THR A 180 2.68 17.97 18.32
C THR A 180 3.19 17.01 17.24
N LEU A 181 2.27 16.39 16.50
CA LEU A 181 2.59 15.58 15.32
C LEU A 181 2.27 16.35 14.05
N THR A 182 3.26 16.46 13.17
CA THR A 182 3.10 17.13 11.86
C THR A 182 3.50 16.20 10.73
N ALA A 183 2.69 16.11 9.69
CA ALA A 183 2.99 15.31 8.51
C ALA A 183 4.18 15.91 7.72
N ILE A 184 5.19 15.10 7.42
CA ILE A 184 6.35 15.49 6.59
C ILE A 184 6.04 15.21 5.10
N THR A 185 5.36 14.10 4.84
CA THR A 185 4.89 13.69 3.51
C THR A 185 3.37 13.63 3.51
N ARG A 186 2.76 13.28 2.37
CA ARG A 186 1.38 12.81 2.40
C ARG A 186 1.32 11.59 3.32
N CYS A 187 0.38 11.58 4.26
CA CYS A 187 0.23 10.54 5.26
C CYS A 187 -1.16 9.92 5.19
N THR A 188 -1.23 8.62 5.43
CA THR A 188 -2.48 7.92 5.73
C THR A 188 -2.36 7.35 7.14
N ILE A 189 -3.27 7.75 8.01
CA ILE A 189 -3.25 7.42 9.44
C ILE A 189 -4.58 6.80 9.79
N LEU A 190 -4.54 5.68 10.51
CA LEU A 190 -5.73 5.10 11.11
C LEU A 190 -5.87 5.64 12.53
N SER A 191 -7.01 6.26 12.82
CA SER A 191 -7.34 6.79 14.16
C SER A 191 -8.45 5.98 14.78
N LEU A 192 -8.25 5.52 16.02
CA LEU A 192 -9.31 4.98 16.89
C LEU A 192 -9.67 6.04 17.92
#